data_AF-A0A8J3E919-F1
#
_entry.id   AF-A0A8J3E919-F1
#
_cell.length_a   1.000
_cell.length_b   1.000
_cell.length_c   1.000
_cell.angle_alpha   90.00
_cell.angle_beta   90.00
_cell.angle_gamma   90.00
#
_symmetry.space_group_name_H-M   'P 1'
#
loop_
_entity.id
_entity.type
_entity.pdbx_description
1 polymer ?
#
loop_
_entity_poly.entity_id
_entity_poly.type
_entity_poly.pdbx_seq_one_letter_code
_entity_poly.pdbx_strand_id
1 'polypeptide(L)' 'MDFSKYTLMKQKLDAYRPLPKEVVHNLHENLILNWTYHSNAIEGNTLTLKETKVALEGITVGGKTLREHFEAINHKGV' A
#
# COMPACT_ATOMS: atom_id res chain seq x y z
N MET A 1 -20.37 -14.40 -17.75
CA MET A 1 -18.93 -14.09 -17.63
C MET A 1 -18.25 -15.32 -17.06
N ASP A 2 -17.15 -15.76 -17.67
CA ASP A 2 -16.34 -16.86 -17.16
C ASP A 2 -15.26 -16.33 -16.21
N PHE A 3 -15.22 -16.84 -14.98
CA PHE A 3 -14.23 -16.50 -13.96
C PHE A 3 -13.25 -17.64 -13.65
N SER A 4 -13.29 -18.74 -14.41
CA SER A 4 -12.50 -19.96 -14.21
C SER A 4 -11.01 -19.68 -13.99
N LYS A 5 -10.44 -18.77 -14.79
CA LYS A 5 -9.04 -18.34 -14.68
C LYS A 5 -8.71 -17.71 -13.31
N TYR A 6 -9.56 -16.82 -12.80
CA TYR A 6 -9.33 -16.17 -11.51
C TYR A 6 -9.44 -17.16 -10.36
N THR A 7 -10.40 -18.08 -10.44
CA THR A 7 -10.55 -19.18 -9.47
C THR A 7 -9.29 -20.04 -9.44
N LEU A 8 -8.75 -20.43 -10.59
CA LEU A 8 -7.53 -21.24 -10.66
C LEU A 8 -6.30 -20.49 -10.12
N MET A 9 -6.15 -19.19 -10.43
CA MET A 9 -5.07 -18.36 -9.89
C MET A 9 -5.16 -18.22 -8.37
N LYS A 10 -6.37 -18.02 -7.85
CA LYS A 10 -6.61 -17.96 -6.41
C LYS A 10 -6.27 -19.29 -5.73
N GLN A 11 -6.71 -20.42 -6.29
CA GLN A 11 -6.38 -21.75 -5.75
C GLN A 11 -4.86 -21.99 -5.73
N LYS A 12 -4.15 -21.62 -6.80
CA LYS A 12 -2.69 -21.71 -6.85
C LYS A 12 -2.02 -20.84 -5.79
N LEU A 13 -2.50 -19.62 -5.57
CA LEU A 13 -1.99 -18.74 -4.51
C LEU A 13 -2.26 -19.30 -3.11
N ASP A 14 -3.47 -19.79 -2.89
CA ASP A 14 -3.92 -20.31 -1.60
C ASP A 14 -3.12 -21.58 -1.19
N ALA A 15 -2.62 -22.36 -2.15
CA ALA A 15 -1.77 -23.53 -1.93
C ALA A 15 -0.38 -23.20 -1.32
N TYR A 16 0.07 -21.95 -1.35
CA TYR A 16 1.33 -21.54 -0.71
C TYR A 16 1.20 -21.20 0.78
N ARG A 17 -0.01 -21.29 1.36
CA ARG A 17 -0.22 -21.04 2.80
C ARG A 17 0.01 -22.32 3.64
N PRO A 18 0.47 -22.19 4.91
CA PRO A 18 0.76 -20.95 5.62
C PRO A 18 2.11 -20.35 5.22
N LEU A 19 2.15 -19.03 5.08
CA LEU A 19 3.40 -18.29 4.88
C LEU A 19 4.05 -17.97 6.24
N PRO A 20 5.38 -17.82 6.30
CA PRO A 20 6.06 -17.34 7.50
C PRO A 20 5.50 -15.99 7.96
N LYS A 21 5.42 -15.77 9.28
CA LYS A 21 4.82 -14.55 9.85
C LYS A 21 5.53 -13.29 9.38
N GLU A 22 6.85 -13.36 9.25
CA GLU A 22 7.71 -12.28 8.78
C GLU A 22 7.40 -11.93 7.32
N VAL A 23 7.13 -12.94 6.48
CA VAL A 23 6.74 -12.73 5.08
C VAL A 23 5.37 -12.08 5.01
N VAL A 24 4.41 -12.55 5.80
CA VAL A 24 3.06 -11.96 5.87
C VAL A 24 3.12 -10.50 6.34
N HIS A 25 3.95 -10.21 7.35
CA HIS A 25 4.16 -8.85 7.84
C HIS A 25 4.73 -7.93 6.76
N ASN A 26 5.81 -8.34 6.09
CA ASN A 26 6.42 -7.56 5.01
C ASN A 26 5.43 -7.32 3.84
N LEU A 27 4.66 -8.35 3.46
CA LEU A 27 3.63 -8.22 2.42
C LEU A 27 2.55 -7.21 2.81
N HIS A 28 2.12 -7.23 4.07
CA HIS A 28 1.12 -6.30 4.59
C HIS A 28 1.64 -4.86 4.62
N GLU A 29 2.87 -4.63 5.09
CA GLU A 29 3.48 -3.29 5.07
C GLU A 29 3.65 -2.77 3.64
N ASN A 30 4.09 -3.62 2.73
CA ASN A 30 4.22 -3.26 1.31
C ASN A 30 2.86 -2.95 0.68
N LEU A 31 1.83 -3.72 1.02
CA LEU A 31 0.47 -3.50 0.54
C LEU A 31 -0.06 -2.15 1.02
N ILE A 32 0.06 -1.83 2.31
CA ILE A 32 -0.36 -0.54 2.87
C ILE A 32 0.35 0.61 2.16
N LEU A 33 1.69 0.53 2.02
CA LEU A 33 2.46 1.59 1.36
C LEU A 33 2.00 1.84 -0.08
N ASN A 34 1.86 0.78 -0.87
CA ASN A 34 1.43 0.92 -2.27
C ASN A 34 -0.02 1.40 -2.37
N TRP A 35 -0.90 0.92 -1.49
CA TRP A 35 -2.30 1.33 -1.49
C TRP A 35 -2.44 2.81 -1.15
N THR A 36 -1.80 3.28 -0.08
CA THR A 36 -1.78 4.71 0.29
C THR A 36 -1.23 5.58 -0.84
N TYR A 37 -0.10 5.19 -1.43
CA TYR A 37 0.51 5.93 -2.53
C TYR A 37 -0.42 6.02 -3.74
N HIS A 38 -0.96 4.90 -4.21
CA HIS A 38 -1.77 4.87 -5.42
C HIS A 38 -3.13 5.56 -5.22
N SER A 39 -3.79 5.37 -4.07
CA SER A 39 -5.08 6.03 -3.81
C SER A 39 -4.92 7.54 -3.77
N ASN A 40 -3.96 8.05 -3.00
CA ASN A 40 -3.77 9.49 -2.87
C ASN A 40 -3.28 10.11 -4.20
N ALA A 41 -2.47 9.38 -4.98
CA ALA A 41 -2.05 9.85 -6.30
C ALA A 41 -3.22 10.03 -7.27
N ILE A 42 -4.26 9.17 -7.19
CA ILE A 42 -5.50 9.32 -7.97
C ILE A 42 -6.22 10.62 -7.58
N GLU A 43 -6.15 11.01 -6.31
CA GLU A 43 -6.75 12.23 -5.75
C GLU A 43 -5.87 13.48 -5.93
N GLY A 44 -4.71 13.35 -6.57
CA GLY A 44 -3.82 14.46 -6.92
C GLY A 44 -2.69 14.74 -5.93
N ASN A 45 -2.45 13.85 -4.97
CA ASN A 45 -1.27 13.90 -4.11
C ASN A 45 0.00 13.63 -4.93
N THR A 46 1.08 14.37 -4.63
CA THR A 46 2.31 14.34 -5.46
C THR A 46 3.49 13.63 -4.79
N LEU A 47 3.31 13.06 -3.59
CA LEU A 47 4.36 12.28 -2.93
C LEU A 47 4.74 11.09 -3.82
N THR A 48 6.02 10.88 -4.05
CA THR A 48 6.55 9.64 -4.63
C THR A 48 6.42 8.48 -3.64
N LEU A 49 6.51 7.23 -4.11
CA LEU A 49 6.44 6.05 -3.24
C LEU A 49 7.44 6.11 -2.06
N LYS A 50 8.66 6.62 -2.29
CA LYS A 50 9.67 6.79 -1.23
C LYS A 50 9.26 7.89 -0.24
N GLU A 51 8.74 9.00 -0.73
CA GLU A 51 8.27 10.10 0.12
C GLU A 51 7.03 9.70 0.92
N THR A 52 6.10 8.92 0.35
CA THR A 52 4.97 8.34 1.07
C THR A 52 5.45 7.43 2.20
N LYS A 53 6.46 6.59 1.95
CA LYS A 53 7.04 5.73 3.00
C LYS A 53 7.57 6.57 4.18
N VAL A 54 8.37 7.58 3.87
CA VAL A 54 8.96 8.50 4.86
C VAL A 54 7.88 9.27 5.61
N ALA A 55 6.83 9.74 4.93
CA ALA A 55 5.68 10.40 5.53
C ALA A 55 4.89 9.48 6.49
N LEU A 56 4.72 8.21 6.12
CA LEU A 56 4.08 7.19 6.98
C LEU A 56 4.90 6.83 8.23
N GLU A 57 6.21 7.09 8.20
CA GLU A 57 7.11 7.01 9.36
C GLU A 57 7.07 8.28 10.23
N GLY A 58 6.28 9.28 9.86
CA GLY A 58 6.11 10.54 10.59
C GLY A 58 7.14 11.62 10.25
N ILE A 59 7.92 11.42 9.19
CA ILE A 59 8.96 12.35 8.75
C ILE A 59 8.41 13.25 7.65
N THR A 60 8.63 14.56 7.75
CA THR A 60 8.21 15.51 6.73
C THR A 60 9.19 15.57 5.55
N VAL A 61 8.63 15.76 4.36
CA VAL A 61 9.34 15.84 3.08
C VAL A 61 9.35 17.30 2.62
N GLY A 62 10.56 17.82 2.38
CA GLY A 62 10.74 19.19 1.88
C GLY A 62 10.09 19.40 0.52
N GLY A 63 9.45 20.56 0.32
CA GLY A 63 8.79 20.89 -0.95
C GLY A 63 7.41 20.25 -1.15
N LYS A 64 6.88 19.56 -0.14
CA LYS A 64 5.54 18.96 -0.13
C LYS A 64 4.67 19.61 0.93
N THR A 65 3.36 19.68 0.69
CA THR A 65 2.44 20.34 1.62
C THR A 65 2.15 19.47 2.84
N LEU A 66 1.88 20.07 3.99
CA LEU A 66 1.42 19.30 5.16
C LEU A 66 0.11 18.56 4.88
N ARG A 67 -0.75 19.11 4.01
CA ARG A 67 -1.98 18.45 3.57
C ARG A 67 -1.69 17.10 2.92
N GLU A 68 -0.74 17.03 1.99
CA GLU A 68 -0.36 15.78 1.33
C GLU A 68 0.19 14.72 2.31
N HIS A 69 0.91 15.15 3.35
CA HIS A 69 1.39 14.26 4.40
C HIS A 69 0.22 13.74 5.25
N PHE A 70 -0.70 14.60 5.64
CA PHE A 70 -1.87 14.21 6.41
C PHE A 70 -2.80 13.29 5.62
N GLU A 71 -2.98 13.51 4.32
CA GLU A 71 -3.70 12.58 3.43
C GLU A 71 -3.04 11.19 3.46
N ALA A 72 -1.71 11.10 3.37
CA ALA A 72 -0.99 9.82 3.44
C ALA A 72 -1.14 9.13 4.80
N ILE A 73 -0.96 9.88 5.88
CA ILE A 73 -1.05 9.36 7.26
C ILE A 73 -2.48 8.91 7.58
N ASN A 74 -3.49 9.70 7.20
CA ASN A 74 -4.89 9.38 7.49
C ASN A 74 -5.37 8.17 6.69
N HIS A 75 -4.94 8.01 5.43
CA HIS A 75 -5.35 6.88 4.59
C HIS A 75 -4.90 5.52 5.16
N LYS A 76 -3.77 5.47 5.87
CA LYS A 76 -3.30 4.24 6.54
C LYS A 76 -4.26 3.74 7.63
N GLY A 77 -5.11 4.61 8.18
CA GLY A 77 -6.07 4.29 9.24
C GLY A 77 -7.50 4.01 8.77
N VAL A 78 -7.75 4.04 7.45
CA VAL A 78 -9.04 3.73 6.82
C VAL A 78 -9.06 2.26 6.37
#